data_AF-A0A0N4Y7J8-F1
#
_entry.id   AF-A0A0N4Y7J8-F1
#
_cell.length_a   1.000
_cell.length_b   1.000
_cell.length_c   1.000
_cell.angle_alpha   90.00
_cell.angle_beta   90.00
_cell.angle_gamma   90.00
#
_symmetry.space_group_name_H-M   'P 1'
#
loop_
_entity.id
_entity.type
_entity.pdbx_description
1 polymer ?
#
loop_
_entity_poly.entity_id
_entity_poly.type
_entity_poly.pdbx_seq_one_letter_code
_entity_poly.pdbx_strand_id
1 'polypeptide(L)' 'MDFAVWSILKNEACCTRHTSMEDLKQSLLEAREEISVNTLATIVDNFVKRLKACKDGKGGHSLMKS' A
#
# COMPACT_ATOMS: atom_id res chain seq x y z
N MET A 1 -7.97 -2.00 -3.10
CA MET A 1 -6.89 -1.63 -2.16
C MET A 1 -5.63 -1.44 -2.98
N ASP A 2 -4.94 -0.30 -2.85
CA ASP A 2 -3.68 -0.10 -3.58
C ASP A 2 -2.60 -1.08 -3.09
N PHE A 3 -1.75 -1.53 -4.00
CA PHE A 3 -0.70 -2.52 -3.70
C PHE A 3 0.30 -2.00 -2.66
N ALA A 4 0.62 -0.71 -2.67
CA ALA A 4 1.53 -0.13 -1.68
C ALA A 4 0.92 -0.12 -0.28
N VAL A 5 -0.36 0.22 -0.14
CA VAL A 5 -1.07 0.16 1.16
C VAL A 5 -1.07 -1.27 1.70
N TRP A 6 -1.39 -2.25 0.85
CA TRP A 6 -1.36 -3.66 1.26
C TRP A 6 0.04 -4.11 1.67
N SER A 7 1.08 -3.69 0.94
CA SER A 7 2.47 -4.02 1.26
C SER A 7 2.89 -3.48 2.62
N ILE A 8 2.48 -2.26 2.98
CA ILE A 8 2.77 -1.65 4.28
C ILE A 8 2.08 -2.45 5.39
N LEU A 9 0.77 -2.65 5.28
CA LEU A 9 0.00 -3.38 6.29
C LEU A 9 0.52 -4.82 6.48
N LYS A 10 0.89 -5.48 5.39
CA LYS A 10 1.47 -6.82 5.45
C LYS A 10 2.83 -6.80 6.14
N ASN A 11 3.68 -5.82 5.85
CA ASN A 11 4.98 -5.70 6.52
C ASN A 11 4.80 -5.58 8.02
N GLU A 12 4.01 -4.59 8.46
CA GLU A 12 3.79 -4.32 9.89
C GLU A 12 3.11 -5.49 10.60
N ALA A 13 2.02 -6.02 10.03
CA ALA A 13 1.30 -7.13 10.65
C ALA A 13 2.09 -8.45 10.62
N CYS A 14 2.96 -8.70 9.64
CA CYS A 14 3.75 -9.94 9.59
C CYS A 14 5.10 -9.84 10.30
N CYS A 15 5.50 -8.66 10.79
CA CYS A 15 6.69 -8.51 11.65
C CYS A 15 6.55 -9.25 12.99
N THR A 16 5.32 -9.45 13.46
CA THR A 16 4.99 -10.21 14.68
C THR A 16 4.30 -11.53 14.35
N ARG A 17 4.61 -12.59 15.12
CA ARG A 17 3.82 -13.83 15.09
C ARG A 17 2.53 -13.63 15.85
N HIS A 18 1.41 -13.86 15.17
CA HIS A 18 0.08 -13.83 15.76
C HIS A 18 -0.37 -15.23 16.15
N THR A 19 -0.93 -15.38 17.34
CA THR A 19 -1.46 -16.64 17.87
C THR A 19 -2.93 -16.86 17.52
N SER A 20 -3.66 -15.79 17.24
CA SER A 20 -5.07 -15.82 16.83
C SER A 20 -5.31 -14.95 15.59
N MET A 21 -6.40 -15.24 14.89
CA MET A 21 -6.92 -14.37 13.84
C MET A 21 -7.40 -13.01 14.41
N GLU A 22 -7.78 -12.96 15.69
CA GLU A 22 -8.18 -11.71 16.35
C GLU A 22 -6.97 -10.79 16.58
N ASP A 23 -5.85 -11.35 17.05
CA ASP A 23 -4.57 -10.63 17.20
C ASP A 23 -4.13 -10.03 15.86
N LEU A 24 -4.19 -10.83 14.78
CA LEU A 24 -3.86 -10.37 13.44
C LEU A 24 -4.75 -9.20 12.99
N LYS A 25 -6.07 -9.27 13.24
CA LYS A 25 -6.99 -8.17 12.89
C LYS A 25 -6.68 -6.91 13.67
N GLN A 26 -6.35 -7.03 14.96
CA GLN A 26 -6.01 -5.90 15.80
C GLN A 26 -4.73 -5.23 15.31
N SER A 27 -3.67 -6.00 15.05
CA SER A 27 -2.41 -5.45 14.53
C SER A 27 -2.56 -4.81 13.14
N LEU A 28 -3.47 -5.31 12.30
CA LEU A 28 -3.78 -4.64 11.03
C LEU A 28 -4.52 -3.31 11.22
N LEU A 29 -5.34 -3.18 12.25
CA LEU A 29 -6.02 -1.92 12.59
C LEU A 29 -5.03 -0.90 13.15
N GLU A 30 -4.15 -1.33 14.05
CA GLU A 30 -3.08 -0.50 14.61
C GLU A 30 -2.13 -0.02 13.50
N ALA A 31 -1.63 -0.95 12.69
CA ALA A 31 -0.76 -0.62 11.56
C ALA A 31 -1.44 0.34 10.58
N ARG A 32 -2.77 0.27 10.41
CA ARG A 32 -3.52 1.21 9.57
C ARG A 32 -3.56 2.61 10.17
N GLU A 33 -3.68 2.75 11.49
CA GLU A 33 -3.66 4.04 12.18
C GLU A 33 -2.27 4.68 12.18
N GLU A 34 -1.20 3.86 12.18
CA GLU A 34 0.18 4.33 12.10
C GLU A 34 0.58 4.85 10.70
N ILE A 35 -0.19 4.52 9.65
CA ILE A 35 0.07 5.07 8.30
C ILE A 35 -0.20 6.57 8.31
N SER A 36 0.88 7.35 8.25
CA SER A 36 0.78 8.80 8.18
C SER A 36 -0.02 9.28 6.96
N VAL A 37 -0.74 10.40 7.12
CA VAL A 37 -1.46 11.06 6.02
C VAL A 37 -0.53 11.40 4.86
N ASN A 38 0.73 11.75 5.13
CA ASN A 38 1.74 12.03 4.11
C ASN A 38 2.09 10.78 3.28
N THR A 39 2.19 9.61 3.91
CA THR A 39 2.39 8.33 3.22
C THR A 39 1.20 8.03 2.30
N LEU A 40 -0.03 8.22 2.79
CA LEU A 40 -1.23 8.04 1.99
C LEU A 40 -1.29 8.99 0.79
N ALA A 41 -0.97 10.27 1.00
CA ALA A 41 -0.90 11.27 -0.08
C ALA A 41 0.12 10.86 -1.16
N THR A 42 1.29 10.36 -0.75
CA THR A 42 2.33 9.88 -1.66
C THR A 42 1.87 8.66 -2.47
N ILE A 43 1.16 7.72 -1.84
CA ILE A 43 0.60 6.55 -2.53
C ILE A 43 -0.44 6.98 -3.56
N VAL A 44 -1.33 7.92 -3.21
CA VAL A 44 -2.35 8.45 -4.12
C VAL A 44 -1.70 9.17 -5.31
N ASP A 45 -0.70 10.02 -5.07
CA ASP A 45 0.04 10.69 -6.15
C ASP A 45 0.71 9.68 -7.10
N ASN A 46 1.40 8.67 -6.56
CA ASN A 46 2.01 7.61 -7.35
C ASN A 46 0.98 6.80 -8.14
N PHE A 47 -0.19 6.53 -7.56
CA PHE A 47 -1.28 5.87 -8.26
C PHE A 47 -1.80 6.71 -9.44
N VAL A 48 -1.99 8.02 -9.25
CA VAL A 48 -2.38 8.95 -10.31
C VAL A 48 -1.30 9.00 -11.42
N LYS A 49 -0.01 9.03 -11.06
CA LYS A 49 1.09 8.97 -12.02
C LYS A 49 1.07 7.68 -12.84
N ARG A 50 0.86 6.52 -12.19
CA ARG A 50 0.74 5.22 -12.85
C ARG A 50 -0.46 5.16 -13.80
N LEU A 51 -1.60 5.73 -13.41
CA LEU A 51 -2.78 5.82 -14.27
C LEU A 51 -2.52 6.68 -15.51
N LYS A 52 -1.87 7.85 -15.34
CA LYS A 52 -1.47 8.69 -16.46
C LYS A 52 -0.52 7.94 -17.39
N ALA A 53 0.52 7.30 -16.85
CA ALA A 53 1.46 6.51 -17.63
C ALA A 53 0.78 5.37 -18.40
N CYS A 54 -0.19 4.66 -17.79
CA CYS A 54 -0.97 3.62 -18.46
C CYS A 54 -1.81 4.19 -19.63
N LYS A 55 -2.41 5.36 -19.44
CA LYS A 55 -3.17 6.07 -20.48
C LYS A 55 -2.27 6.44 -21.66
N ASP A 56 -1.12 7.05 -21.40
CA ASP A 56 -0.15 7.46 -22.43
C ASP A 56 0.52 6.24 -23.10
N GLY A 57 0.77 5.18 -22.34
CA GLY A 57 1.36 3.92 -22.83
C GLY A 57 0.40 2.98 -23.55
N LYS A 58 -0.84 3.41 -23.85
CA LYS A 58 -1.90 2.60 -24.49
C LYS A 58 -2.11 1.22 -23.82
N GLY A 59 -1.98 1.15 -22.50
CA GLY A 59 -2.21 -0.09 -21.73
C GLY A 59 -1.02 -1.05 -21.60
N GLY A 60 0.19 -0.68 -22.06
CA GLY A 60 1.40 -1.45 -21.78
C GLY A 60 1.89 -1.29 -20.32
N HIS A 61 2.49 -2.33 -19.73
CA HIS A 61 3.14 -2.26 -18.41
C HIS A 61 4.27 -1.24 -18.47
N SER A 62 3.96 -0.03 -18.03
CA SER A 62 4.88 1.10 -18.08
C SER A 62 5.73 1.03 -16.81
N LEU A 63 6.98 0.60 -16.93
CA LEU A 63 7.95 0.69 -15.83
C LEU A 63 8.18 2.18 -15.53
N MET A 64 7.66 2.65 -14.41
CA MET A 64 7.96 3.99 -13.90
C MET A 64 9.45 3.96 -13.50
N LYS A 65 10.31 4.57 -14.31
CA LYS A 65 11.73 4.75 -13.96
C LYS A 65 11.81 5.78 -12.83
N SER A 66 12.41 5.35 -11.73
CA SER A 66 12.74 6.17 -10.56
C SER A 66 13.80 7.21 -10.88
#